data_AF-W9GSL3-F1
#
_entry.id   AF-W9GSL3-F1
#
_cell.length_a   1.000
_cell.length_b   1.000
_cell.length_c   1.000
_cell.angle_alpha   90.00
_cell.angle_beta   90.00
_cell.angle_gamma   90.00
#
_symmetry.space_group_name_H-M   'P 1'
#
loop_
_entity.id
_entity.type
_entity.pdbx_description
1 polymer ?
#
loop_
_entity_poly.entity_id
_entity_poly.type
_entity_poly.pdbx_seq_one_letter_code
_entity_poly.pdbx_strand_id
1 'polypeptide(L)'
;MMPVVRISDGTFTDLSTLKAWYGTKTPSETIDRIVREAMEQLGMERDDEPDETAPTTSDGAMQFDAAPGLAFTKPLSASINGMSLRNPRWSAILLAVIAQVKAKGIEGKELVSQLAIHSRTERYEDHGFKYYPDLGISVQGQSASDAWKEVDRLAKKWRIPVTVEFWWRQNPKAKYPGKVGVLQSGKA
;
A
#
# COMPACT_ATOMS: atom_id res chain seq x y z
N MET A 1 25.98 -1.72 0.06
CA MET A 1 26.37 -2.64 1.15
C MET A 1 25.16 -3.51 1.46
N MET A 2 25.28 -4.83 1.48
CA MET A 2 24.13 -5.69 1.82
C MET A 2 24.00 -5.77 3.35
N PRO A 3 22.79 -5.60 3.92
CA PRO A 3 22.59 -5.78 5.36
C PRO A 3 22.84 -7.24 5.77
N VAL A 4 23.46 -7.45 6.93
CA VAL A 4 23.71 -8.79 7.49
C VAL A 4 22.63 -9.10 8.51
N VAL A 5 21.81 -10.12 8.25
CA VAL A 5 20.77 -10.61 9.16
C VAL A 5 21.22 -11.94 9.77
N ARG A 6 21.25 -12.02 11.11
CA ARG A 6 21.54 -13.26 11.83
C ARG A 6 20.24 -14.02 12.10
N ILE A 7 20.22 -15.30 11.79
CA ILE A 7 19.09 -16.21 11.98
C ILE A 7 19.54 -17.47 12.73
N SER A 8 18.60 -18.20 13.31
CA SER A 8 18.91 -19.47 13.99
C SER A 8 19.22 -20.58 12.99
N ASP A 9 19.96 -21.60 13.42
CA ASP A 9 20.27 -22.79 12.60
C ASP A 9 18.99 -23.51 12.14
N GLY A 10 17.95 -23.52 12.98
CA GLY A 10 16.63 -24.05 12.63
C GLY A 10 16.01 -23.28 11.46
N THR A 11 15.96 -21.95 11.56
CA THR A 11 15.46 -21.08 10.48
C THR A 11 16.26 -21.22 9.19
N PHE A 12 17.57 -21.39 9.27
CA PHE A 12 18.41 -21.64 8.08
C PHE A 12 18.09 -22.99 7.42
N THR A 13 17.80 -24.02 8.22
CA THR A 13 17.37 -25.34 7.74
C THR A 13 16.01 -25.25 7.03
N ASP A 14 15.06 -24.53 7.61
CA ASP A 14 13.74 -24.30 6.99
C ASP A 14 13.86 -23.53 5.68
N LEU A 15 14.68 -22.48 5.64
CA LEU A 15 14.98 -21.72 4.41
C LEU A 15 15.62 -22.60 3.32
N SER A 16 16.47 -23.55 3.71
CA SER A 16 17.07 -24.50 2.77
C SER A 16 16.03 -25.46 2.18
N THR A 17 15.03 -25.85 2.97
CA THR A 17 13.89 -26.65 2.49
C THR A 17 13.01 -25.84 1.53
N LEU A 18 12.69 -24.60 1.88
CA LEU A 18 11.91 -23.69 1.04
C LEU A 18 12.63 -23.35 -0.27
N LYS A 19 13.97 -23.26 -0.26
CA LYS A 19 14.78 -23.07 -1.48
C LYS A 19 14.50 -24.16 -2.52
N ALA A 20 14.40 -25.43 -2.10
CA ALA A 20 14.09 -26.54 -3.00
C ALA A 20 12.66 -26.45 -3.54
N TRP A 21 11.70 -26.09 -2.67
CA TRP A 21 10.30 -25.95 -3.06
C TRP A 21 10.05 -24.79 -4.04
N TYR A 22 10.69 -23.65 -3.80
CA TYR A 22 10.59 -22.47 -4.63
C TYR A 22 11.52 -22.47 -5.86
N GLY A 23 12.48 -23.40 -5.93
CA GLY A 23 13.45 -23.45 -7.03
C GLY A 23 14.41 -22.26 -7.10
N THR A 24 14.69 -21.61 -5.97
CA THR A 24 15.62 -20.47 -5.88
C THR A 24 17.07 -20.94 -5.74
N LYS A 25 18.04 -20.10 -6.10
CA LYS A 25 19.48 -20.46 -6.13
C LYS A 25 20.19 -20.14 -4.83
N THR A 26 19.76 -19.11 -4.11
CA THR A 26 20.40 -18.66 -2.86
C THR A 26 19.39 -18.47 -1.73
N PRO A 27 19.80 -18.57 -0.45
CA PRO A 27 18.94 -18.20 0.67
C PRO A 27 18.42 -16.77 0.58
N SER A 28 19.21 -15.83 0.04
CA SER A 28 18.75 -14.45 -0.19
C SER A 28 17.58 -14.40 -1.17
N GLU A 29 17.67 -15.10 -2.31
CA GLU A 29 16.56 -15.17 -3.27
C GLU A 29 15.32 -15.85 -2.67
N THR A 30 15.51 -16.87 -1.83
CA THR A 30 14.40 -17.52 -1.10
C THR A 30 13.74 -16.52 -0.15
N ILE A 31 14.53 -15.78 0.63
CA ILE A 31 14.02 -14.73 1.53
C ILE A 31 13.30 -13.65 0.73
N ASP A 32 13.88 -13.17 -0.37
CA ASP A 32 13.25 -12.15 -1.22
C ASP A 32 11.90 -12.61 -1.76
N ARG A 33 11.79 -13.89 -2.14
CA ARG A 33 10.54 -14.48 -2.60
C ARG A 33 9.52 -14.63 -1.45
N ILE A 34 9.93 -15.17 -0.31
CA ILE A 34 9.04 -15.33 0.85
C ILE A 34 8.54 -13.97 1.33
N VAL A 35 9.43 -12.97 1.42
CA VAL A 35 9.07 -11.60 1.79
C VAL A 35 8.11 -11.02 0.76
N ARG A 36 8.34 -11.23 -0.53
CA ARG A 36 7.43 -10.76 -1.59
C ARG A 36 6.05 -11.41 -1.46
N GLU A 37 5.99 -12.73 -1.31
CA GLU A 37 4.72 -13.46 -1.15
C GLU A 37 4.01 -13.06 0.16
N ALA A 38 4.74 -12.85 1.25
CA ALA A 38 4.19 -12.38 2.51
C ALA A 38 3.65 -10.95 2.39
N MET A 39 4.40 -10.05 1.76
CA MET A 39 3.95 -8.69 1.48
C MET A 39 2.72 -8.70 0.56
N GLU A 40 2.70 -9.54 -0.48
CA GLU A 40 1.56 -9.70 -1.39
C GLU A 40 0.33 -10.23 -0.66
N GLN A 41 0.49 -11.24 0.20
CA GLN A 41 -0.57 -11.78 1.06
C GLN A 41 -1.12 -10.74 2.04
N LEU A 42 -0.23 -9.90 2.58
CA LEU A 42 -0.59 -8.78 3.43
C LEU A 42 -1.07 -7.57 2.62
N GLY A 43 -1.11 -7.63 1.29
CA GLY A 43 -1.49 -6.52 0.42
C GLY A 43 -0.58 -5.29 0.55
N MET A 44 0.65 -5.46 1.01
CA MET A 44 1.65 -4.40 1.14
C MET A 44 2.43 -4.25 -0.16
N GLU A 45 2.48 -3.02 -0.69
CA GLU A 45 3.21 -2.72 -1.93
C GLU A 45 4.70 -2.47 -1.67
N ARG A 46 5.58 -3.07 -2.49
CA ARG A 46 7.01 -2.68 -2.58
C ARG A 46 7.18 -1.53 -3.56
N ASP A 47 8.12 -0.62 -3.28
CA ASP A 47 8.42 0.54 -4.14
C ASP A 47 8.94 0.15 -5.55
N ASP A 48 9.50 -1.06 -5.72
CA ASP A 48 10.30 -1.47 -6.89
C ASP A 48 9.66 -2.53 -7.83
N GLU A 49 8.34 -2.82 -7.76
CA GLU A 49 7.75 -3.79 -8.70
C GLU A 49 7.64 -3.23 -10.14
N PRO A 50 8.03 -3.99 -11.18
CA PRO A 50 7.80 -3.63 -12.57
C PRO A 50 6.29 -3.62 -12.87
N ASP A 51 5.87 -2.65 -13.69
CA ASP A 51 4.47 -2.46 -14.07
C ASP A 51 3.95 -3.67 -14.87
N GLU A 52 3.18 -4.56 -14.22
CA GLU A 52 2.26 -5.44 -14.97
C GLU A 52 1.33 -4.56 -15.80
N THR A 53 1.23 -4.90 -17.10
CA THR A 53 0.33 -4.26 -18.05
C THR A 53 -1.11 -4.51 -17.63
N ALA A 54 -1.69 -3.50 -16.98
CA ALA A 54 -3.09 -3.46 -16.64
C ALA A 54 -3.97 -3.30 -17.90
N PRO A 55 -5.24 -3.75 -17.85
CA PRO A 55 -6.20 -3.43 -18.90
C PRO A 55 -6.46 -1.91 -18.96
N THR A 56 -6.52 -1.35 -20.16
CA THR A 56 -7.04 -0.01 -20.42
C THR A 56 -8.55 0.01 -20.14
N THR A 57 -8.99 0.88 -19.24
CA THR A 57 -10.37 1.13 -18.77
C THR A 57 -11.32 1.48 -19.94
N SER A 58 -12.67 1.48 -19.89
CA SER A 58 -13.69 1.44 -18.85
C SER A 58 -15.03 0.96 -19.45
N ASP A 59 -15.32 -0.34 -19.48
CA ASP A 59 -16.68 -0.81 -19.74
C ASP A 59 -16.98 -1.95 -18.76
N GLY A 60 -17.82 -1.68 -17.75
CA GLY A 60 -18.19 -2.64 -16.70
C GLY A 60 -17.42 -2.58 -15.38
N ALA A 61 -16.81 -1.45 -15.00
CA ALA A 61 -16.17 -1.30 -13.70
C ALA A 61 -17.20 -1.38 -12.55
N MET A 62 -16.88 -2.13 -11.50
CA MET A 62 -17.77 -2.34 -10.36
C MET A 62 -17.64 -1.19 -9.35
N GLN A 63 -18.73 -0.50 -9.05
CA GLN A 63 -18.73 0.57 -8.05
C GLN A 63 -19.00 0.02 -6.64
N PHE A 64 -18.22 0.48 -5.66
CA PHE A 64 -18.37 0.08 -4.26
C PHE A 64 -18.45 1.29 -3.33
N ASP A 65 -19.45 1.29 -2.44
CA ASP A 65 -19.59 2.30 -1.38
C ASP A 65 -18.69 2.00 -0.16
N ALA A 66 -18.38 0.72 0.06
CA ALA A 66 -17.46 0.25 1.09
C ALA A 66 -16.38 -0.62 0.45
N ALA A 67 -15.15 -0.55 0.96
CA ALA A 67 -14.03 -1.28 0.39
C ALA A 67 -14.33 -2.79 0.25
N PRO A 68 -14.28 -3.35 -0.97
CA PRO A 68 -14.21 -4.80 -1.13
C PRO A 68 -12.85 -5.30 -0.61
N GLY A 69 -12.61 -6.61 -0.64
CA GLY A 69 -11.29 -7.15 -0.30
C GLY A 69 -10.23 -6.61 -1.27
N LEU A 70 -9.30 -5.79 -0.78
CA LEU A 70 -8.28 -5.11 -1.60
C LEU A 70 -6.96 -5.87 -1.69
N ALA A 71 -6.88 -7.08 -1.13
CA ALA A 71 -5.73 -7.96 -1.37
C ALA A 71 -5.57 -8.23 -2.87
N PHE A 72 -4.31 -8.27 -3.32
CA PHE A 72 -3.95 -8.49 -4.73
C PHE A 72 -4.57 -7.45 -5.68
N THR A 73 -4.73 -6.21 -5.24
CA THR A 73 -5.18 -5.10 -6.10
C THR A 73 -4.03 -4.18 -6.47
N LYS A 74 -4.20 -3.48 -7.58
CA LYS A 74 -3.32 -2.38 -7.99
C LYS A 74 -4.18 -1.21 -8.44
N PRO A 75 -3.96 0.01 -7.92
CA PRO A 75 -4.63 1.19 -8.44
C PRO A 75 -4.26 1.44 -9.91
N LEU A 76 -5.25 1.84 -10.71
CA LEU A 76 -5.12 2.23 -12.11
C LEU A 76 -5.10 3.73 -12.26
N SER A 77 -6.04 4.40 -11.61
CA SER A 77 -6.17 5.85 -11.58
C SER A 77 -6.62 6.27 -10.18
N ALA A 78 -6.19 7.45 -9.74
CA ALA A 78 -6.69 8.04 -8.51
C ALA A 78 -6.81 9.56 -8.67
N SER A 79 -7.86 10.13 -8.10
CA SER A 79 -8.10 11.57 -8.05
C SER A 79 -8.38 11.99 -6.61
N ILE A 80 -7.71 13.05 -6.16
CA ILE A 80 -7.85 13.61 -4.82
C ILE A 80 -8.13 15.11 -4.98
N ASN A 81 -9.25 15.60 -4.46
CA ASN A 81 -9.74 16.96 -4.72
C ASN A 81 -9.83 17.30 -6.22
N GLY A 82 -10.17 16.32 -7.07
CA GLY A 82 -10.22 16.48 -8.53
C GLY A 82 -8.85 16.45 -9.22
N MET A 83 -7.74 16.43 -8.49
CA MET A 83 -6.40 16.34 -9.05
C MET A 83 -5.99 14.88 -9.23
N SER A 84 -5.63 14.50 -10.46
CA SER A 84 -5.17 13.14 -10.77
C SER A 84 -3.78 12.88 -10.19
N LEU A 85 -3.62 11.73 -9.54
CA LEU A 85 -2.35 11.28 -8.98
C LEU A 85 -1.56 10.51 -10.03
N ARG A 86 -0.34 10.96 -10.33
CA ARG A 86 0.58 10.25 -11.23
C ARG A 86 1.08 8.98 -10.54
N ASN A 87 0.99 7.84 -11.24
CA ASN A 87 1.40 6.51 -10.75
C ASN A 87 0.73 6.14 -9.42
N PRO A 88 -0.59 5.91 -9.40
CA PRO A 88 -1.33 5.66 -8.17
C PRO A 88 -0.90 4.32 -7.55
N ARG A 89 -0.51 4.40 -6.28
CA ARG A 89 -0.21 3.28 -5.38
C ARG A 89 -1.03 3.47 -4.12
N TRP A 90 -1.41 2.40 -3.43
CA TRP A 90 -2.24 2.55 -2.22
C TRP A 90 -1.56 3.40 -1.16
N SER A 91 -0.25 3.22 -0.98
CA SER A 91 0.58 4.05 -0.10
C SER A 91 0.65 5.50 -0.59
N ALA A 92 0.84 5.73 -1.89
CA ALA A 92 0.90 7.07 -2.47
C ALA A 92 -0.44 7.83 -2.33
N ILE A 93 -1.56 7.14 -2.52
CA ILE A 93 -2.91 7.70 -2.33
C ILE A 93 -3.10 8.11 -0.87
N LEU A 94 -2.74 7.23 0.08
CA LEU A 94 -2.78 7.53 1.51
C LEU A 94 -1.94 8.78 1.84
N LEU A 95 -0.69 8.83 1.40
CA LEU A 95 0.20 9.96 1.66
C LEU A 95 -0.32 11.26 1.05
N ALA A 96 -0.91 11.21 -0.15
CA ALA A 96 -1.51 12.36 -0.80
C ALA A 96 -2.74 12.88 -0.03
N VAL A 97 -3.56 12.00 0.54
CA VAL A 97 -4.67 12.41 1.44
C VAL A 97 -4.13 13.01 2.74
N ILE A 98 -3.09 12.44 3.33
CA ILE A 98 -2.41 13.02 4.51
C ILE A 98 -1.86 14.42 4.17
N ALA A 99 -1.30 14.61 2.97
CA ALA A 99 -0.85 15.92 2.50
C ALA A 99 -1.99 16.94 2.41
N GLN A 100 -3.20 16.52 2.00
CA GLN A 100 -4.38 17.40 2.00
C GLN A 100 -4.82 17.78 3.43
N VAL A 101 -4.67 16.89 4.40
CA VAL A 101 -4.93 17.21 5.81
C VAL A 101 -3.88 18.22 6.31
N LYS A 102 -2.60 18.01 5.97
CA LYS A 102 -1.53 18.96 6.27
C LYS A 102 -1.78 20.34 5.66
N ALA A 103 -2.21 20.40 4.40
CA ALA A 103 -2.53 21.65 3.71
C ALA A 103 -3.65 22.47 4.39
N LYS A 104 -4.43 21.87 5.30
CA LYS A 104 -5.41 22.56 6.15
C LYS A 104 -4.79 23.12 7.45
N GLY A 105 -3.46 23.06 7.61
CA GLY A 105 -2.72 23.60 8.75
C GLY A 105 -2.41 22.60 9.87
N ILE A 106 -2.70 21.31 9.69
CA ILE A 106 -2.50 20.27 10.69
C ILE A 106 -1.12 19.64 10.52
N GLU A 107 -0.21 19.84 11.48
CA GLU A 107 1.20 19.42 11.34
C GLU A 107 1.77 18.73 12.59
N GLY A 108 2.95 18.11 12.44
CA GLY A 108 3.71 17.54 13.54
C GLY A 108 2.90 16.58 14.41
N LYS A 109 2.88 16.83 15.73
CA LYS A 109 2.17 15.98 16.69
C LYS A 109 0.66 15.98 16.47
N GLU A 110 0.12 17.12 16.05
CA GLU A 110 -1.30 17.21 15.74
C GLU A 110 -1.64 16.34 14.54
N LEU A 111 -0.85 16.41 13.47
CA LEU A 111 -1.03 15.54 12.29
C LEU A 111 -1.00 14.07 12.67
N VAL A 112 0.03 13.63 13.41
CA VAL A 112 0.14 12.24 13.90
C VAL A 112 -1.08 11.84 14.73
N SER A 113 -1.58 12.70 15.61
CA SER A 113 -2.78 12.42 16.41
C SER A 113 -4.06 12.28 15.58
N GLN A 114 -4.09 12.84 14.37
CA GLN A 114 -5.20 12.66 13.45
C GLN A 114 -5.16 11.32 12.74
N LEU A 115 -4.02 10.63 12.67
CA LEU A 115 -3.82 9.40 11.91
C LEU A 115 -4.19 8.16 12.74
N ALA A 116 -4.92 7.23 12.15
CA ALA A 116 -5.23 5.93 12.76
C ALA A 116 -4.28 4.82 12.30
N ILE A 117 -3.07 5.20 11.89
CA ILE A 117 -2.00 4.33 11.41
C ILE A 117 -0.70 4.64 12.18
N HIS A 118 0.20 3.66 12.21
CA HIS A 118 1.50 3.82 12.87
C HIS A 118 2.32 4.93 12.20
N SER A 119 2.48 6.03 12.93
CA SER A 119 3.18 7.23 12.47
C SER A 119 3.90 7.93 13.63
N ARG A 120 4.94 8.71 13.30
CA ARG A 120 5.80 9.42 14.27
C ARG A 120 6.21 10.78 13.74
N THR A 121 6.42 11.75 14.62
CA THR A 121 6.88 13.09 14.24
C THR A 121 8.36 13.18 13.96
N GLU A 122 9.13 12.22 14.48
CA GLU A 122 10.57 12.17 14.29
C GLU A 122 10.93 11.49 12.98
N ARG A 123 12.10 11.83 12.45
CA ARG A 123 12.69 11.10 11.32
C ARG A 123 13.09 9.71 11.78
N TYR A 124 12.41 8.70 11.24
CA TYR A 124 12.56 7.30 11.60
C TYR A 124 12.33 6.43 10.36
N GLU A 125 13.33 5.63 9.99
CA GLU A 125 13.37 4.87 8.73
C GLU A 125 13.62 3.36 8.98
N ASP A 126 13.32 2.87 10.18
CA ASP A 126 13.51 1.48 10.58
C ASP A 126 12.17 0.75 10.79
N HIS A 127 12.18 -0.58 10.85
CA HIS A 127 11.00 -1.41 11.10
C HIS A 127 9.82 -1.15 10.15
N GLY A 128 10.11 -0.87 8.88
CA GLY A 128 9.12 -0.60 7.85
C GLY A 128 8.54 0.82 7.89
N PHE A 129 9.11 1.72 8.68
CA PHE A 129 8.84 3.15 8.59
C PHE A 129 9.63 3.79 7.46
N LYS A 130 9.02 4.80 6.84
CA LYS A 130 9.66 5.70 5.89
C LYS A 130 9.39 7.13 6.34
N TYR A 131 10.43 7.96 6.35
CA TYR A 131 10.27 9.39 6.61
C TYR A 131 9.84 10.12 5.34
N TYR A 132 8.85 11.00 5.48
CA TYR A 132 8.33 11.81 4.39
C TYR A 132 8.62 13.29 4.70
N PRO A 133 9.70 13.87 4.13
CA PRO A 133 10.12 15.25 4.44
C PRO A 133 9.01 16.28 4.20
N ASP A 134 8.27 16.13 3.11
CA ASP A 134 7.18 17.04 2.75
C ASP A 134 6.03 17.01 3.76
N LEU A 135 5.85 15.91 4.48
CA LEU A 135 4.85 15.78 5.55
C LEU A 135 5.43 16.07 6.93
N GLY A 136 6.75 15.96 7.11
CA GLY A 136 7.42 16.12 8.40
C GLY A 136 7.15 14.98 9.38
N ILE A 137 6.76 13.80 8.88
CA ILE A 137 6.42 12.62 9.70
C ILE A 137 7.00 11.34 9.08
N SER A 138 7.19 10.32 9.92
CA SER A 138 7.46 8.95 9.49
C SER A 138 6.18 8.13 9.53
N VAL A 139 5.93 7.33 8.49
CA VAL A 139 4.75 6.45 8.40
C VAL A 139 5.19 5.03 8.10
N GLN A 140 4.63 4.06 8.81
CA GLN A 140 4.88 2.64 8.55
C GLN A 140 4.08 2.17 7.33
N GLY A 141 4.66 1.27 6.52
CA GLY A 141 3.97 0.66 5.39
C GLY A 141 2.61 0.05 5.79
N GLN A 142 1.61 0.21 4.93
CA GLN A 142 0.24 -0.26 5.15
C GLN A 142 -0.15 -1.27 4.06
N SER A 143 -1.05 -2.18 4.40
CA SER A 143 -1.76 -2.98 3.40
C SER A 143 -2.65 -2.08 2.54
N ALA A 144 -3.04 -2.53 1.34
CA ALA A 144 -4.04 -1.86 0.50
C ALA A 144 -5.35 -1.61 1.27
N SER A 145 -5.79 -2.59 2.07
CA SER A 145 -7.01 -2.50 2.87
C SER A 145 -6.89 -1.47 4.01
N ASP A 146 -5.78 -1.47 4.73
CA ASP A 146 -5.56 -0.51 5.83
C ASP A 146 -5.32 0.90 5.30
N ALA A 147 -4.59 1.03 4.19
CA ALA A 147 -4.38 2.30 3.51
C ALA A 147 -5.72 2.90 3.07
N TRP A 148 -6.59 2.12 2.41
CA TRP A 148 -7.91 2.62 2.02
C TRP A 148 -8.80 2.94 3.23
N LYS A 149 -8.77 2.11 4.27
CA LYS A 149 -9.54 2.37 5.51
C LYS A 149 -9.17 3.73 6.11
N GLU A 150 -7.89 4.05 6.14
CA GLU A 150 -7.41 5.34 6.64
C GLU A 150 -7.72 6.49 5.68
N VAL A 151 -7.56 6.27 4.37
CA VAL A 151 -7.99 7.21 3.33
C VAL A 151 -9.47 7.55 3.49
N ASP A 152 -10.35 6.56 3.59
CA ASP A 152 -11.80 6.75 3.72
C ASP A 152 -12.15 7.54 4.97
N ARG A 153 -11.51 7.22 6.10
CA ARG A 153 -11.72 7.93 7.37
C ARG A 153 -11.29 9.40 7.28
N LEU A 154 -10.08 9.66 6.77
CA LEU A 154 -9.56 11.02 6.63
C LEU A 154 -10.37 11.82 5.60
N ALA A 155 -10.70 11.22 4.46
CA ALA A 155 -11.48 11.82 3.39
C ALA A 155 -12.85 12.27 3.88
N LYS A 156 -13.58 11.40 4.61
CA LYS A 156 -14.86 11.74 5.24
C LYS A 156 -14.72 12.84 6.30
N LYS A 157 -13.74 12.70 7.22
CA LYS A 157 -13.54 13.67 8.31
C LYS A 157 -13.24 15.08 7.80
N TRP A 158 -12.39 15.18 6.78
CA TRP A 158 -11.86 16.45 6.29
C TRP A 158 -12.51 16.95 5.00
N ARG A 159 -13.56 16.24 4.52
CA ARG A 159 -14.27 16.49 3.26
C ARG A 159 -13.31 16.64 2.08
N ILE A 160 -12.51 15.61 1.87
CA ILE A 160 -11.56 15.52 0.76
C ILE A 160 -12.13 14.49 -0.23
N PRO A 161 -12.72 14.90 -1.36
CA PRO A 161 -13.16 13.97 -2.38
C PRO A 161 -12.00 13.11 -2.89
N VAL A 162 -12.16 11.79 -2.81
CA VAL A 162 -11.22 10.80 -3.33
C VAL A 162 -11.96 9.82 -4.23
N THR A 163 -11.43 9.58 -5.42
CA THR A 163 -11.88 8.52 -6.32
C THR A 163 -10.69 7.67 -6.72
N VAL A 164 -10.80 6.36 -6.61
CA VAL A 164 -9.76 5.41 -7.01
C VAL A 164 -10.37 4.34 -7.89
N GLU A 165 -9.86 4.20 -9.10
CA GLU A 165 -10.10 3.03 -9.93
C GLU A 165 -8.94 2.07 -9.75
N PHE A 166 -9.25 0.79 -9.56
CA PHE A 166 -8.26 -0.24 -9.29
C PHE A 166 -8.68 -1.53 -9.97
N TRP A 167 -7.71 -2.42 -10.18
CA TRP A 167 -7.99 -3.76 -10.67
C TRP A 167 -7.48 -4.79 -9.68
N TRP A 168 -8.18 -5.91 -9.61
CA TRP A 168 -7.66 -7.12 -8.99
C TRP A 168 -6.74 -7.81 -9.98
N ARG A 169 -5.50 -8.08 -9.55
CA ARG A 169 -4.54 -8.86 -10.33
C ARG A 169 -5.14 -10.22 -10.69
N GLN A 170 -4.59 -10.86 -11.72
CA GLN A 170 -4.95 -12.23 -12.11
C GLN A 170 -4.38 -13.23 -11.10
N ASN A 171 -4.92 -13.22 -9.88
CA ASN A 171 -4.49 -14.05 -8.77
C ASN A 171 -5.73 -14.77 -8.20
N PRO A 172 -5.71 -16.12 -8.04
CA PRO A 172 -6.85 -16.86 -7.53
C PRO A 172 -7.25 -16.52 -6.09
N LYS A 173 -6.34 -15.88 -5.33
CA LYS A 173 -6.61 -15.38 -3.97
C LYS A 173 -7.24 -13.98 -3.96
N ALA A 174 -7.30 -13.30 -5.11
CA ALA A 174 -7.97 -12.01 -5.23
C ALA A 174 -9.49 -12.18 -5.13
N LYS A 175 -10.19 -11.17 -4.59
CA LYS A 175 -11.65 -11.26 -4.40
C LYS A 175 -12.41 -11.33 -5.74
N TYR A 176 -11.98 -10.57 -6.74
CA TYR A 176 -12.57 -10.57 -8.08
C TYR A 176 -11.46 -10.57 -9.16
N PRO A 177 -10.75 -11.68 -9.38
CA PRO A 177 -9.56 -11.72 -10.24
C PRO A 177 -9.81 -11.14 -11.63
N GLY A 178 -8.95 -10.22 -12.08
CA GLY A 178 -9.02 -9.58 -13.39
C GLY A 178 -10.14 -8.56 -13.57
N LYS A 179 -10.95 -8.29 -12.54
CA LYS A 179 -12.00 -7.27 -12.60
C LYS A 179 -11.47 -5.90 -12.19
N VAL A 180 -12.17 -4.86 -12.63
CA VAL A 180 -11.93 -3.46 -12.26
C VAL A 180 -13.00 -3.00 -11.28
N GLY A 181 -12.58 -2.28 -10.25
CA GLY A 181 -13.43 -1.66 -9.26
C GLY A 181 -13.19 -0.16 -9.14
N VAL A 182 -14.20 0.56 -8.65
CA VAL A 182 -14.12 1.98 -8.31
C VAL A 182 -14.53 2.17 -6.86
N LEU A 183 -13.70 2.90 -6.14
CA LEU A 183 -13.94 3.34 -4.77
C LEU A 183 -14.01 4.86 -4.72
N GLN A 184 -14.92 5.37 -3.88
CA GLN A 184 -15.10 6.81 -3.66
C GLN A 184 -15.23 7.11 -2.17
N SER A 185 -14.68 8.25 -1.74
CA SER A 185 -14.83 8.74 -0.37
C SER A 185 -14.81 10.27 -0.30
N GLY A 186 -15.20 10.82 0.85
CA GLY A 186 -15.14 12.25 1.15
C GLY A 186 -16.00 13.12 0.24
N LYS A 187 -17.13 12.59 -0.27
CA LYS A 187 -18.12 13.35 -1.04
C LYS A 187 -18.48 14.64 -0.28
N ALA A 188 -18.52 15.75 -1.01
CA ALA A 188 -18.83 17.09 -0.50
C ALA A 188 -20.26 17.20 0.04
#